data_AF-A0AA35RD80-F1
#
_entry.id   AF-A0AA35RD80-F1
#
_cell.length_a   1.000
_cell.length_b   1.000
_cell.length_c   1.000
_cell.angle_alpha   90.00
_cell.angle_beta   90.00
_cell.angle_gamma   90.00
#
_symmetry.space_group_name_H-M   'P 1'
#
loop_
_entity.id
_entity.type
_entity.pdbx_description
1 polymer ?
#
loop_
_entity_poly.entity_id
_entity_poly.type
_entity_poly.pdbx_seq_one_letter_code
_entity_poly.pdbx_strand_id
1 'polypeptide(L)'
;MHPSRSAFVSSIACAALLTLGARTVPAQQGAPADGEWRTFGGDLGSTKYSPLDQITRDNFEQLELQWRWRTPDALLSKTTPRRGRVARADRRDRRRT
;
A
#
# COMPACT_ATOMS: atom_id res chain seq x y z
N MET A 1 -25.61 33.02 46.31
CA MET A 1 -25.64 31.57 46.02
C MET A 1 -24.46 31.28 45.11
N HIS A 2 -23.31 30.90 45.67
CA HIS A 2 -22.07 30.67 44.91
C HIS A 2 -21.95 29.16 44.63
N PRO A 3 -21.85 28.70 43.37
CA PRO A 3 -21.62 27.30 43.09
C PRO A 3 -20.25 26.88 43.63
N SER A 4 -20.20 25.71 44.26
CA SER A 4 -19.08 25.19 45.05
C SER A 4 -17.85 24.90 44.18
N ARG A 5 -16.68 25.31 44.68
CA ARG A 5 -15.34 25.14 44.12
C ARG A 5 -15.01 23.70 43.63
N SER A 6 -15.75 22.67 44.08
CA SER A 6 -15.54 21.26 43.69
C SER A 6 -16.02 20.93 42.26
N ALA A 7 -17.00 21.65 41.72
CA ALA A 7 -17.48 21.43 40.35
C ALA A 7 -16.44 21.85 39.29
N PHE A 8 -15.63 22.87 39.61
CA PHE A 8 -14.55 23.36 38.76
C PHE A 8 -13.37 22.38 38.70
N VAL A 9 -12.97 21.81 39.84
CA VAL A 9 -11.87 20.84 39.90
C VAL A 9 -12.23 19.54 39.18
N SER A 10 -13.48 19.09 39.29
CA SER A 10 -13.98 17.90 38.59
C SER A 10 -14.00 18.07 37.06
N SER A 11 -14.33 19.27 36.58
CA SER A 11 -14.33 19.59 35.14
C SER A 11 -12.92 19.63 34.54
N ILE A 12 -11.94 20.15 35.28
CA ILE A 12 -10.53 20.16 34.85
C ILE A 12 -9.96 18.73 34.84
N ALA A 13 -10.31 17.89 35.82
CA ALA A 13 -9.89 16.50 35.86
C ALA A 13 -10.47 15.68 34.68
N CYS A 14 -11.74 15.88 34.32
CA CYS A 14 -12.34 15.27 33.14
C CYS A 14 -11.69 15.73 31.83
N ALA A 15 -11.35 17.02 31.70
CA ALA A 15 -10.68 17.54 30.51
C ALA A 15 -9.23 17.01 30.35
N ALA A 16 -8.51 16.82 31.46
CA ALA A 16 -7.17 16.22 31.46
C ALA A 16 -7.20 14.72 31.10
N LEU A 17 -8.25 14.00 31.52
CA LEU A 17 -8.44 12.59 31.16
C LEU A 17 -8.78 12.39 29.67
N LEU A 18 -9.52 13.32 29.06
CA LEU A 18 -9.88 13.27 27.64
C LEU A 18 -8.68 13.55 26.71
N THR A 19 -7.74 14.41 27.13
CA THR A 19 -6.54 14.74 26.34
C THR A 19 -5.45 13.65 26.43
N LEU A 20 -5.35 12.93 27.56
CA LEU A 20 -4.40 11.82 27.72
C LEU A 20 -4.83 10.53 27.00
N GLY A 21 -6.11 10.43 26.63
CA GLY A 21 -6.69 9.29 25.90
C GLY A 21 -6.49 9.33 24.38
N ALA A 22 -5.98 10.43 23.81
CA ALA A 22 -5.64 10.55 22.39
C ALA A 22 -4.32 9.80 22.08
N ARG A 23 -4.29 8.50 22.37
CA ARG A 23 -3.26 7.62 21.84
C ARG A 23 -3.53 7.48 20.35
N THR A 24 -2.57 7.91 19.54
CA THR A 24 -2.54 7.72 18.10
C THR A 24 -2.91 6.26 17.79
N VAL A 25 -4.09 6.07 17.19
CA VAL A 25 -4.55 4.75 16.76
C VAL A 25 -3.51 4.22 15.78
N PRO A 26 -3.06 2.95 15.83
CA PRO A 26 -2.02 2.43 14.94
C PRO A 26 -2.36 2.59 13.45
N ALA A 27 -3.64 2.74 13.10
CA ALA A 27 -4.08 3.09 11.74
C ALA A 27 -3.61 4.48 11.26
N GLN A 28 -3.21 5.38 12.16
CA GLN A 28 -2.59 6.68 11.83
C GLN A 28 -1.07 6.59 11.67
N GLN A 29 -0.45 5.47 12.07
CA GLN A 29 0.98 5.23 11.92
C GLN A 29 1.18 4.35 10.68
N GLY A 30 1.37 5.00 9.53
CA GLY A 30 1.67 4.33 8.26
C GLY A 30 3.13 3.94 8.11
N ALA A 31 3.58 3.87 6.85
CA ALA A 31 5.00 3.76 6.53
C ALA A 31 5.83 4.86 7.23
N PRO A 32 7.12 4.60 7.53
CA PRO A 32 7.98 5.59 8.17
C PRO A 32 8.05 6.91 7.36
N ALA A 33 8.15 8.02 8.07
CA ALA A 33 8.16 9.36 7.46
C ALA A 33 9.46 9.70 6.69
N ASP A 34 10.47 8.82 6.74
CA ASP A 34 11.69 8.92 5.93
C ASP A 34 11.44 8.54 4.45
N GLY A 35 10.22 8.12 4.10
CA GLY A 35 9.83 7.75 2.73
C GLY A 35 10.12 6.30 2.38
N GLU A 36 10.61 5.50 3.33
CA GLU A 36 10.93 4.09 3.10
C GLU A 36 9.69 3.21 3.07
N TRP A 37 9.74 2.14 2.26
CA TRP A 37 8.67 1.14 2.16
C TRP A 37 9.21 -0.27 2.48
N ARG A 38 9.51 -0.52 3.75
CA ARG A 38 10.26 -1.72 4.18
C ARG A 38 9.42 -2.99 4.28
N THR A 39 8.13 -2.86 4.57
CA THR A 39 7.20 -3.99 4.65
C THR A 39 6.20 -3.91 3.50
N PHE A 40 5.61 -5.05 3.12
CA PHE A 40 4.62 -5.10 2.04
C PHE A 40 3.46 -4.09 2.24
N GLY A 41 3.01 -3.91 3.48
CA GLY A 41 1.92 -3.02 3.83
C GLY A 41 2.34 -1.61 4.25
N GLY A 42 3.61 -1.23 4.09
CA GLY A 42 4.17 0.04 4.58
C GLY A 42 4.54 0.01 6.07
N ASP A 43 3.71 -0.65 6.89
CA ASP A 43 3.94 -0.91 8.31
C ASP A 43 3.57 -2.36 8.69
N LEU A 44 3.60 -2.68 10.00
CA LEU A 44 3.23 -4.00 10.51
C LEU A 44 1.71 -4.22 10.61
N GLY A 45 0.92 -3.14 10.66
CA GLY A 45 -0.55 -3.18 10.61
C GLY A 45 -1.12 -3.32 9.21
N SER A 46 -0.27 -3.30 8.17
CA SER A 46 -0.65 -3.32 6.76
C SER A 46 -1.62 -2.21 6.35
N THR A 47 -1.43 -0.99 6.89
CA THR A 47 -2.33 0.14 6.59
C THR A 47 -2.28 0.59 5.13
N LYS A 48 -1.15 0.34 4.45
CA LYS A 48 -0.85 0.84 3.09
C LYS A 48 -0.89 2.37 3.01
N TYR A 49 -0.62 3.04 4.13
CA TYR A 49 -0.61 4.50 4.24
C TYR A 49 0.84 5.04 4.22
N SER A 50 1.07 6.17 3.55
CA SER A 50 2.31 6.95 3.63
C SER A 50 2.01 8.33 4.20
N PRO A 51 2.79 8.83 5.17
CA PRO A 51 2.60 10.17 5.73
C PRO A 51 3.21 11.29 4.85
N LEU A 52 3.82 10.97 3.71
CA LEU A 52 4.40 11.96 2.81
C LEU A 52 3.30 12.78 2.11
N ASP A 53 3.50 14.09 2.01
CA ASP A 53 2.53 15.07 1.51
C ASP A 53 3.00 15.86 0.29
N GLN A 54 4.13 15.48 -0.31
CA GLN A 54 4.67 16.14 -1.50
C GLN A 54 3.71 16.08 -2.71
N ILE A 55 2.95 14.98 -2.83
CA ILE A 55 1.91 14.81 -3.84
C ILE A 55 0.56 15.06 -3.17
N THR A 56 -0.15 16.07 -3.63
CA THR A 56 -1.43 16.52 -3.08
C THR A 56 -2.52 16.48 -4.15
N ARG A 57 -3.77 16.73 -3.75
CA ARG A 57 -4.90 16.86 -4.69
C ARG A 57 -4.63 17.93 -5.75
N ASP A 58 -3.98 19.03 -5.37
CA ASP A 58 -3.85 20.21 -6.21
C ASP A 58 -2.71 20.06 -7.25
N ASN A 59 -1.74 19.16 -7.01
CA ASN A 59 -0.61 18.93 -7.91
C ASN A 59 -0.60 17.54 -8.58
N PHE A 60 -1.54 16.65 -8.25
CA PHE A 60 -1.60 15.30 -8.80
C PHE A 60 -1.64 15.27 -10.33
N GLU A 61 -2.27 16.26 -10.96
CA GLU A 61 -2.37 16.35 -12.42
C GLU A 61 -1.04 16.71 -13.11
N GLN A 62 -0.02 17.09 -12.33
CA GLN A 62 1.31 17.46 -12.83
C GLN A 62 2.29 16.28 -12.84
N LEU A 63 1.86 15.08 -12.44
CA LEU A 63 2.75 13.91 -12.35
C LEU A 63 3.21 13.46 -13.74
N GLU A 64 4.52 13.32 -13.88
CA GLU A 64 5.16 12.80 -15.09
C GLU A 64 5.84 11.45 -14.84
N LEU A 65 5.97 10.67 -15.90
CA LEU A 65 6.70 9.41 -15.86
C LEU A 65 8.20 9.67 -15.69
N GLN A 66 8.73 9.35 -14.51
CA GLN A 66 10.17 9.50 -14.23
C GLN A 66 11.02 8.37 -14.85
N TRP A 67 10.53 7.13 -14.81
CA TRP A 67 11.21 5.98 -15.38
C TRP A 67 10.25 4.83 -15.65
N ARG A 68 10.67 3.89 -16.51
CA ARG A 68 10.00 2.61 -16.75
C ARG A 68 11.03 1.50 -16.69
N TRP A 69 10.64 0.37 -16.13
CA TRP A 69 11.46 -0.83 -16.10
C TRP A 69 10.67 -2.03 -16.64
N ARG A 70 11.37 -2.96 -17.30
CA ARG A 70 10.78 -4.17 -17.87
C ARG A 70 11.16 -5.37 -17.00
N THR A 71 10.17 -6.07 -16.47
CA THR A 71 10.40 -7.27 -15.68
C THR A 71 10.94 -8.41 -16.56
N PRO A 72 11.82 -9.28 -16.03
CA PRO A 72 12.30 -10.46 -16.75
C PRO A 72 11.17 -11.39 -17.23
N ASP A 73 10.11 -11.53 -16.44
CA ASP A 73 8.94 -12.37 -16.78
C ASP A 73 8.22 -11.90 -18.05
N ALA A 74 8.31 -10.61 -18.39
CA ALA A 74 7.77 -10.06 -19.63
C ALA A 74 8.51 -10.57 -20.90
N LEU A 75 9.58 -11.34 -20.73
CA LEU A 75 10.30 -12.03 -21.81
C LEU A 75 9.92 -13.51 -21.88
N LEU A 76 9.59 -14.15 -20.75
CA LEU A 76 9.27 -15.58 -20.66
C LEU A 76 8.00 -15.96 -21.44
N SER A 77 7.03 -15.04 -21.54
CA SER A 77 5.78 -15.25 -22.30
C SER A 77 5.95 -15.21 -23.82
N LYS A 78 7.00 -14.55 -24.32
CA LYS A 78 7.21 -14.37 -25.78
C LYS A 78 7.96 -15.53 -26.44
N THR A 79 8.71 -16.32 -25.68
CA THR A 79 9.52 -17.44 -26.19
C THR A 79 8.96 -18.82 -25.87
N THR A 80 7.84 -18.90 -25.15
CA THR A 80 7.17 -20.18 -24.86
C THR A 80 5.98 -20.35 -25.82
N PRO A 81 6.03 -21.24 -26.82
CA PRO A 81 4.83 -21.62 -27.56
C PRO A 81 3.90 -22.29 -26.55
N ARG A 82 2.77 -21.62 -26.29
CA ARG A 82 1.59 -22.08 -25.55
C ARG A 82 1.60 -23.58 -25.28
N ARG A 83 2.13 -23.96 -24.11
CA ARG A 83 2.19 -25.35 -23.65
C ARG A 83 0.78 -25.95 -23.71
N GLY A 84 0.57 -26.91 -24.60
CA GLY A 84 -0.65 -27.71 -24.63
C GLY A 84 -1.18 -28.13 -26.00
N ARG A 85 -0.34 -28.62 -26.92
CA ARG A 85 -0.65 -29.76 -27.81
C ARG A 85 0.61 -30.16 -28.58
N VAL A 86 1.43 -31.03 -27.99
CA VAL A 86 2.47 -31.75 -28.73
C VAL A 86 1.95 -33.16 -28.95
N ALA A 87 2.11 -33.63 -30.18
CA ALA A 87 1.86 -34.98 -30.67
C ALA A 87 0.40 -35.41 -30.83
N ARG A 88 -0.22 -35.02 -31.96
CA ARG A 88 -0.95 -36.03 -32.75
C ARG A 88 -0.07 -36.33 -33.95
N ALA A 89 0.58 -37.49 -33.90
CA ALA A 89 1.44 -37.98 -34.95
C ALA A 89 0.61 -38.13 -36.24
N ASP A 90 0.81 -37.22 -37.19
CA ASP A 90 0.45 -37.50 -38.56
C ASP A 90 1.61 -38.23 -39.22
N ARG A 91 1.59 -39.56 -39.03
CA ARG A 91 2.50 -40.51 -39.65
C ARG A 91 1.79 -41.08 -40.89
N ARG A 92 1.45 -40.25 -41.86
CA ARG A 92 0.95 -40.67 -43.18
C ARG A 92 1.47 -39.79 -44.32
N ASP A 93 2.79 -39.62 -44.44
CA ASP A 93 3.33 -39.29 -45.78
C ASP A 93 4.78 -39.70 -46.01
N ARG A 94 5.08 -41.00 -45.93
CA ARG A 94 6.39 -41.54 -46.37
C ARG A 94 6.24 -42.89 -47.09
N ARG A 95 5.37 -42.94 -48.10
CA ARG A 95 5.39 -44.02 -49.11
C ARG A 95 4.88 -43.51 -50.46
N ARG A 96 5.62 -42.59 -51.10
CA ARG A 96 5.59 -42.37 -52.56
C ARG A 96 6.92 -41.79 -53.03
N THR A 97 7.90 -42.67 -53.19
CA THR A 97 8.92 -42.66 -54.24
C THR A 97 9.36 -44.09 -54.43
#